data_AF-A0A937ZJB6-F1
#
_entry.id   AF-A0A937ZJB6-F1
#
_cell.length_a   1.000
_cell.length_b   1.000
_cell.length_c   1.000
_cell.angle_alpha   90.00
_cell.angle_beta   90.00
_cell.angle_gamma   90.00
#
_symmetry.space_group_name_H-M   'P 1'
#
loop_
_entity.id
_entity.type
_entity.pdbx_description
1 polymer ?
#
loop_
_entity_poly.entity_id
_entity_poly.type
_entity_poly.pdbx_seq_one_letter_code
_entity_poly.pdbx_strand_id
1 'polypeptide(L)'
;MHDLFRGTACAAAAASWLLAGVASPMAAGALAIGSCAAYGYAYDYPTVAEARKAAIDRCDGTCKQVVTTKKGCVAFAIDGRKPCGPHGYASAPRLGAAQNTALKQCYKFGGKDCVIRAWICDGKG
;
A
#
# COMPACT_ATOMS: atom_id res chain seq x y z
N MET A 1 -45.42 -7.28 -55.41
CA MET A 1 -45.10 -5.86 -55.67
C MET A 1 -44.06 -5.44 -54.66
N HIS A 2 -42.80 -5.52 -55.07
CA HIS A 2 -41.66 -4.90 -54.38
C HIS A 2 -41.49 -3.52 -54.98
N ASP A 3 -41.74 -2.45 -54.22
CA ASP A 3 -41.27 -1.09 -54.51
C ASP A 3 -41.17 -0.33 -53.17
N LEU A 4 -39.95 -0.09 -52.68
CA LEU A 4 -39.18 1.14 -52.88
C LEU A 4 -39.86 2.40 -52.29
N PHE A 5 -39.48 2.75 -51.06
CA PHE A 5 -39.31 4.16 -50.68
C PHE A 5 -38.05 4.31 -49.81
N ARG A 6 -36.99 4.80 -50.45
CA ARG A 6 -35.82 5.45 -49.83
C ARG A 6 -36.27 6.82 -49.31
N GLY A 7 -35.86 7.21 -48.11
CA GLY A 7 -36.02 8.61 -47.68
C GLY A 7 -35.71 8.90 -46.21
N THR A 8 -34.42 9.13 -45.91
CA THR A 8 -33.90 10.20 -45.04
C THR A 8 -34.40 10.38 -43.59
N ALA A 9 -33.53 9.97 -42.65
CA ALA A 9 -32.90 10.77 -41.57
C ALA A 9 -33.75 11.58 -40.56
N CYS A 10 -33.54 11.27 -39.26
CA CYS A 10 -33.21 12.20 -38.14
C CYS A 10 -33.50 11.47 -36.80
N ALA A 11 -32.46 11.02 -36.09
CA ALA A 11 -31.80 11.76 -35.01
C ALA A 11 -32.45 11.51 -33.63
N ALA A 12 -31.85 10.61 -32.85
CA ALA A 12 -31.79 10.68 -31.38
C ALA A 12 -30.74 9.69 -30.84
N ALA A 13 -29.46 9.94 -31.12
CA ALA A 13 -28.38 9.29 -30.38
C ALA A 13 -28.24 9.99 -29.03
N ALA A 14 -28.89 9.46 -28.00
CA ALA A 14 -28.71 9.91 -26.62
C ALA A 14 -27.34 9.43 -26.11
N ALA A 15 -26.30 10.25 -26.34
CA ALA A 15 -24.97 10.04 -25.79
C ALA A 15 -24.98 10.47 -24.30
N SER A 16 -25.33 9.55 -23.41
CA SER A 16 -25.16 9.73 -21.97
C SER A 16 -23.67 9.71 -21.62
N TRP A 17 -23.06 10.90 -21.50
CA TRP A 17 -21.70 11.04 -20.98
C TRP A 17 -21.73 10.75 -19.48
N LEU A 18 -21.35 9.53 -19.10
CA LEU A 18 -21.02 9.19 -17.72
C LEU A 18 -19.79 10.02 -17.31
N LEU A 19 -20.01 11.08 -16.54
CA LEU A 19 -18.97 11.74 -15.75
C LEU A 19 -18.52 10.76 -14.66
N ALA A 20 -17.67 9.80 -15.04
CA ALA A 20 -16.93 9.01 -14.08
C ALA A 20 -15.94 9.95 -13.38
N GLY A 21 -16.30 10.41 -12.18
CA GLY A 21 -15.38 11.13 -11.32
C GLY A 21 -14.12 10.30 -11.13
N VAL A 22 -12.98 10.80 -11.60
CA VAL A 22 -11.70 10.16 -11.33
C VAL A 22 -11.45 10.29 -9.83
N ALA A 23 -11.71 9.22 -9.08
CA ALA A 23 -11.22 9.14 -7.71
C ALA A 23 -9.71 9.32 -7.80
N SER A 24 -9.19 10.44 -7.27
CA SER A 24 -7.75 10.60 -7.13
C SER A 24 -7.27 9.44 -6.27
N PRO A 25 -6.38 8.56 -6.77
CA PRO A 25 -5.92 7.45 -5.96
C PRO A 25 -5.32 8.03 -4.69
N MET A 26 -5.94 7.68 -3.57
CA MET A 26 -5.42 8.08 -2.28
C MET A 26 -4.11 7.33 -2.10
N ALA A 27 -3.13 8.01 -1.51
CA ALA A 27 -1.75 7.55 -1.61
C ALA A 27 -1.01 7.82 -0.31
N ALA A 28 -1.68 7.73 0.84
CA ALA A 28 -1.05 7.79 2.16
C ALA A 28 -1.14 6.45 2.92
N GLY A 29 0.02 5.86 3.20
CA GLY A 29 0.15 4.53 3.81
C GLY A 29 0.96 4.58 5.09
N ALA A 30 0.76 3.58 5.96
CA ALA A 30 1.47 3.43 7.21
C ALA A 30 1.67 1.96 7.59
N LEU A 31 2.80 1.68 8.22
CA LEU A 31 3.16 0.40 8.81
C LEU A 31 3.56 0.63 10.27
N ALA A 32 2.73 0.15 11.20
CA ALA A 32 3.00 0.13 12.62
C ALA A 32 3.80 -1.14 12.98
N ILE A 33 4.78 -0.99 13.85
CA ILE A 33 5.69 -2.04 14.30
C ILE A 33 5.69 -2.06 15.83
N GLY A 34 5.50 -3.26 16.38
CA GLY A 34 5.51 -3.55 17.81
C GLY A 34 6.60 -4.56 18.19
N SER A 35 6.56 -5.01 19.44
CA SER A 35 7.46 -6.04 19.96
C SER A 35 7.22 -7.39 19.29
N CYS A 36 8.24 -8.25 19.23
CA CYS A 36 8.09 -9.65 18.82
C CYS A 36 7.43 -9.85 17.45
N ALA A 37 7.86 -9.06 16.47
CA ALA A 37 7.34 -9.07 15.10
C ALA A 37 5.85 -8.70 14.97
N ALA A 38 5.25 -8.09 15.99
CA ALA A 38 3.95 -7.44 15.89
C ALA A 38 3.99 -6.33 14.84
N TYR A 39 2.95 -6.28 14.00
CA TYR A 39 2.80 -5.23 13.01
C TYR A 39 1.33 -5.00 12.68
N GLY A 40 1.05 -3.84 12.09
CA GLY A 40 -0.25 -3.45 11.58
C GLY A 40 -0.03 -2.50 10.41
N TYR A 41 -0.93 -2.49 9.43
CA TYR A 41 -0.73 -1.69 8.23
C TYR A 41 -2.02 -1.07 7.71
N ALA A 42 -1.84 -0.01 6.94
CA ALA A 42 -2.89 0.71 6.25
C ALA A 42 -2.31 1.33 4.97
N TYR A 43 -3.08 1.33 3.89
CA TYR A 43 -2.73 1.92 2.60
C TYR A 43 -4.00 2.46 1.94
N ASP A 44 -3.85 3.32 0.93
CA ASP A 44 -4.96 3.95 0.21
C ASP A 44 -5.87 4.79 1.12
N TYR A 45 -5.26 5.59 2.00
CA TYR A 45 -5.96 6.56 2.85
C TYR A 45 -5.82 7.99 2.32
N PRO A 46 -6.81 8.88 2.55
CA PRO A 46 -6.75 10.27 2.12
C PRO A 46 -5.58 11.02 2.77
N THR A 47 -5.29 10.70 4.03
CA THR A 47 -4.22 11.34 4.80
C THR A 47 -3.31 10.33 5.52
N VAL A 48 -2.06 10.74 5.77
CA VAL A 48 -1.10 9.95 6.56
C VAL A 48 -1.57 9.79 8.01
N ALA A 49 -2.31 10.75 8.54
CA ALA A 49 -2.83 10.69 9.91
C ALA A 49 -3.87 9.56 10.05
N GLU A 50 -4.81 9.45 9.11
CA GLU A 50 -5.78 8.36 9.09
C GLU A 50 -5.12 7.01 8.85
N ALA A 51 -4.17 6.94 7.90
CA ALA A 51 -3.38 5.74 7.65
C ALA A 51 -2.65 5.29 8.93
N ARG A 52 -1.98 6.21 9.62
CA ARG A 52 -1.25 5.94 10.88
C ARG A 52 -2.19 5.42 11.95
N LYS A 53 -3.32 6.08 12.18
CA LYS A 53 -4.31 5.63 13.16
C LYS A 53 -4.78 4.22 12.83
N ALA A 54 -5.16 3.97 11.58
CA ALA A 54 -5.67 2.69 11.15
C ALA A 54 -4.61 1.57 11.21
N ALA A 55 -3.33 1.88 10.95
CA ALA A 55 -2.23 0.92 11.09
C ALA A 55 -1.97 0.55 12.56
N ILE A 56 -2.08 1.51 13.49
CA ILE A 56 -1.99 1.25 14.93
C ILE A 56 -3.19 0.42 15.40
N ASP A 57 -4.41 0.80 15.00
CA ASP A 57 -5.64 0.11 15.41
C ASP A 57 -5.68 -1.35 14.91
N ARG A 58 -5.01 -1.67 13.80
CA ARG A 58 -4.86 -3.02 13.24
C ARG A 58 -3.60 -3.76 13.70
N CYS A 59 -2.82 -3.17 14.60
CA CYS A 59 -1.58 -3.77 15.03
C CYS A 59 -1.84 -4.81 16.12
N ASP A 60 -1.21 -5.98 16.00
CA ASP A 60 -1.29 -7.01 17.03
C ASP A 60 -0.50 -6.59 18.29
N GLY A 61 -1.17 -5.96 19.25
CA GLY A 61 -0.57 -5.52 20.52
C GLY A 61 -0.13 -4.06 20.52
N THR A 62 0.94 -3.73 21.26
CA THR A 62 1.39 -2.34 21.41
C THR A 62 2.45 -1.98 20.38
N CYS A 63 2.06 -1.19 19.40
CA CYS A 63 2.96 -0.75 18.33
C CYS A 63 3.38 0.71 18.53
N LYS A 64 4.67 0.88 18.79
CA LYS A 64 5.26 2.18 19.14
C LYS A 64 5.92 2.87 17.96
N GLN A 65 6.39 2.10 16.99
CA GLN A 65 7.04 2.64 15.80
C GLN A 65 6.05 2.66 14.64
N VAL A 66 5.97 3.77 13.91
CA VAL A 66 5.13 3.88 12.72
C VAL A 66 5.93 4.46 11.57
N VAL A 67 6.01 3.72 10.48
CA VAL A 67 6.66 4.12 9.24
C VAL A 67 5.59 4.51 8.24
N THR A 68 5.62 5.74 7.76
CA THR A 68 4.61 6.27 6.84
C THR A 68 5.19 6.45 5.44
N THR A 69 4.33 6.44 4.43
CA THR A 69 4.70 6.72 3.05
C THR A 69 3.60 7.48 2.34
N LYS A 70 3.99 8.26 1.31
CA LYS A 70 3.07 8.77 0.31
C LYS A 70 3.58 8.44 -1.08
N LYS A 71 2.78 7.78 -1.93
CA LYS A 71 3.22 7.37 -3.29
C LYS A 71 4.48 6.49 -3.28
N GLY A 72 4.66 5.65 -2.26
CA GLY A 72 5.83 4.80 -2.11
C GLY A 72 5.50 3.55 -1.31
N CYS A 73 6.54 2.79 -0.94
CA CYS A 73 6.42 1.52 -0.24
C CYS A 73 7.15 1.55 1.10
N VAL A 74 6.64 0.79 2.05
CA VAL A 74 7.31 0.49 3.33
C VAL A 74 7.40 -1.02 3.52
N ALA A 75 8.49 -1.48 4.11
CA ALA A 75 8.72 -2.88 4.40
C ALA A 75 9.29 -3.06 5.81
N PHE A 76 8.95 -4.19 6.44
CA PHE A 76 9.42 -4.62 7.74
C PHE A 76 9.99 -6.03 7.62
N ALA A 77 11.22 -6.20 8.09
CA ALA A 77 11.96 -7.44 8.12
C ALA A 77 12.27 -7.86 9.55
N ILE A 78 12.24 -9.17 9.81
CA ILE A 78 12.53 -9.78 11.11
C ILE A 78 13.50 -10.95 10.93
N ASP A 79 14.20 -11.34 11.98
CA ASP A 79 14.79 -12.67 12.05
C ASP A 79 13.68 -13.72 12.23
N GLY A 80 13.49 -14.59 11.23
CA GLY A 80 12.42 -15.58 11.22
C GLY A 80 12.53 -16.62 12.34
N ARG A 81 13.74 -16.85 12.89
CA ARG A 81 13.95 -17.75 14.03
C ARG A 81 13.91 -17.02 15.37
N LYS A 82 14.03 -15.69 15.37
CA LYS A 82 14.03 -14.84 16.57
C LYS A 82 13.12 -13.62 16.36
N PRO A 83 11.78 -13.79 16.33
CA PRO A 83 10.86 -12.68 16.03
C PRO A 83 10.88 -11.54 17.07
N CYS A 84 11.32 -11.81 18.30
CA CYS A 84 11.57 -10.81 19.34
C CYS A 84 12.97 -10.19 19.31
N GLY A 85 13.79 -10.57 18.32
CA GLY A 85 15.19 -10.17 18.20
C GLY A 85 15.41 -9.10 17.13
N PRO A 86 16.51 -9.21 16.35
CA PRO A 86 16.85 -8.26 15.31
C PRO A 86 15.74 -8.09 14.28
N HIS A 87 15.49 -6.84 13.90
CA HIS A 87 14.53 -6.49 12.88
C HIS A 87 15.01 -5.24 12.13
N GLY A 88 14.37 -4.93 11.01
CA GLY A 88 14.67 -3.74 10.21
C GLY A 88 13.43 -3.26 9.48
N TYR A 89 13.40 -1.99 9.11
CA TYR A 89 12.30 -1.44 8.32
C TYR A 89 12.81 -0.31 7.42
N ALA A 90 12.13 -0.10 6.30
CA ALA A 90 12.48 0.98 5.40
C ALA A 90 11.27 1.50 4.65
N SER A 91 11.34 2.77 4.27
CA SER A 91 10.45 3.41 3.30
C SER A 91 11.27 3.74 2.04
N ALA A 92 10.72 3.46 0.87
CA ALA A 92 11.34 3.79 -0.41
C ALA A 92 10.29 3.97 -1.52
N PRO A 93 10.60 4.69 -2.61
CA PRO A 93 9.66 4.85 -3.73
C PRO A 93 9.27 3.54 -4.43
N ARG A 94 10.13 2.50 -4.38
CA ARG A 94 9.89 1.19 -5.01
C ARG A 94 9.95 0.07 -3.99
N LEU A 95 9.14 -0.97 -4.19
CA LEU A 95 9.02 -2.09 -3.24
C LEU A 95 10.35 -2.81 -2.99
N GLY A 96 11.07 -3.17 -4.06
CA GLY A 96 12.34 -3.89 -3.94
C GLY A 96 13.40 -3.12 -3.15
N ALA A 97 13.42 -1.79 -3.26
CA ALA A 97 14.33 -0.95 -2.49
C ALA A 97 13.96 -0.91 -1.00
N ALA A 98 12.66 -0.82 -0.69
CA ALA A 98 12.18 -0.88 0.69
C ALA A 98 12.50 -2.24 1.33
N GLN A 99 12.19 -3.35 0.64
CA GLN A 99 12.45 -4.69 1.13
C GLN A 99 13.94 -4.96 1.34
N ASN A 100 14.79 -4.65 0.34
CA ASN A 100 16.23 -4.88 0.45
C ASN A 100 16.85 -4.05 1.58
N THR A 101 16.42 -2.81 1.77
CA THR A 101 16.91 -1.96 2.87
C THR A 101 16.45 -2.49 4.23
N ALA A 102 15.19 -2.93 4.35
CA ALA A 102 14.69 -3.54 5.59
C ALA A 102 15.47 -4.81 5.95
N LEU A 103 15.74 -5.68 4.97
CA LEU A 103 16.56 -6.90 5.17
C LEU A 103 17.99 -6.55 5.60
N LYS A 104 18.64 -5.60 4.90
CA LYS A 104 19.99 -5.14 5.26
C LYS A 104 20.05 -4.61 6.69
N GLN A 105 19.04 -3.87 7.14
CA GLN A 105 18.96 -3.42 8.53
C GLN A 105 18.81 -4.60 9.50
N CYS A 106 17.93 -5.56 9.22
CA CYS A 106 17.78 -6.75 10.06
C CYS A 106 19.11 -7.50 10.22
N TYR A 107 19.83 -7.74 9.11
CA TYR A 107 21.15 -8.38 9.15
C TYR A 107 22.19 -7.51 9.89
N LYS A 108 22.18 -6.20 9.66
CA LYS A 108 23.07 -5.24 10.34
C LYS A 108 22.88 -5.27 11.87
N PHE A 109 21.65 -5.48 12.34
CA PHE A 109 21.34 -5.57 13.77
C PHE A 109 21.50 -6.99 14.34
N GLY A 110 22.15 -7.90 13.61
CA GLY A 110 22.55 -9.22 14.10
C GLY A 110 21.58 -10.35 13.76
N GLY A 111 20.57 -10.09 12.91
CA GLY A 111 19.70 -11.14 12.39
C GLY A 111 20.48 -12.12 11.52
N LYS A 112 20.08 -13.39 11.55
CA LYS A 112 20.77 -14.49 10.84
C LYS A 112 19.88 -15.13 9.79
N ASP A 113 18.57 -14.98 9.92
CA ASP A 113 17.56 -15.56 9.03
C ASP A 113 16.49 -14.51 8.70
N CYS A 114 16.95 -13.38 8.14
CA CYS A 114 16.08 -12.23 7.94
C CYS A 114 15.13 -12.44 6.76
N VAL A 115 13.84 -12.24 7.02
CA VAL A 115 12.75 -12.35 6.04
C VAL A 115 11.86 -11.12 6.10
N ILE A 116 11.17 -10.81 5.01
CA ILE A 116 10.14 -9.76 5.00
C ILE A 116 8.91 -10.28 5.71
N ARG A 117 8.54 -9.62 6.82
CA ARG A 117 7.34 -9.95 7.59
C ARG A 117 6.10 -9.27 7.02
N ALA A 118 6.24 -8.02 6.62
CA ALA A 118 5.15 -7.20 6.11
C ALA A 118 5.66 -6.11 5.17
N TRP A 119 4.83 -5.71 4.22
CA TRP A 119 5.07 -4.57 3.36
C TRP A 119 3.75 -4.01 2.84
N ILE A 120 3.73 -2.70 2.55
CA ILE A 120 2.64 -2.06 1.81
C ILE A 120 3.24 -1.06 0.81
N CYS A 121 2.54 -0.86 -0.30
CA CYS A 121 2.81 0.18 -1.26
C CYS A 121 1.56 1.03 -1.42
N ASP A 122 1.75 2.34 -1.49
CA ASP A 122 0.64 3.25 -1.64
C ASP A 122 0.80 4.16 -2.84
N GLY A 123 0.85 3.51 -4.00
CA GLY A 123 1.17 4.03 -5.32
C GLY A 123 1.59 2.88 -6.23
N LYS A 124 1.77 3.14 -7.53
CA LYS A 124 2.36 2.15 -8.44
C LYS A 124 3.84 1.96 -8.06
N GLY A 125 4.14 0.83 -7.43
CA GLY A 125 5.47 0.46 -6.93
C GLY A 125 6.38 -0.19 -7.96
#